data_AF-A0AA86IZC3-F1
#
_entry.id   AF-A0AA86IZC3-F1
#
_cell.length_a   1.000
_cell.length_b   1.000
_cell.length_c   1.000
_cell.angle_alpha   90.00
_cell.angle_beta   90.00
_cell.angle_gamma   90.00
#
_symmetry.space_group_name_H-M   'P 1'
#
loop_
_entity.id
_entity.type
_entity.pdbx_description
1 polymer ?
#
loop_
_entity_poly.entity_id
_entity_poly.type
_entity_poly.pdbx_seq_one_letter_code
_entity_poly.pdbx_strand_id
1 'polypeptide(L)'
;MSITAAMPTATERPRRTRTKRVSALPAIKLSKLLPSHIDLRKPLMAVLVCEDCKTWVPITGMQGKVQKLVPHHTGKAGVDAAIHCRSSNRRVDFDMTIAEWRQALTDAVKEASSRQATAVLPKAFSAQTDRTLRARAERTPTGRVADWNAVLPRVAAADKNRRAIPAGDAPTESPAVPLDTLHPQRSAR
;
A
#
# COMPACT_ATOMS: atom_id res chain seq x y z
N MET A 1 -43.63 -6.71 -2.85
CA MET A 1 -42.64 -6.86 -1.75
C MET A 1 -41.31 -7.24 -2.40
N SER A 2 -40.41 -6.27 -2.59
CA SER A 2 -39.10 -6.53 -3.20
C SER A 2 -38.13 -6.96 -2.10
N ILE A 3 -37.81 -8.25 -2.08
CA ILE A 3 -36.72 -8.78 -1.26
C ILE A 3 -35.43 -8.34 -1.94
N THR A 4 -34.85 -7.23 -1.50
CA THR A 4 -33.48 -6.86 -1.87
C THR A 4 -32.57 -7.85 -1.16
N ALA A 5 -32.30 -8.99 -1.81
CA ALA A 5 -31.29 -9.92 -1.33
C ALA A 5 -29.96 -9.18 -1.24
N ALA A 6 -29.34 -9.18 -0.06
CA ALA A 6 -28.01 -8.61 0.12
C ALA A 6 -27.06 -9.26 -0.90
N MET A 7 -26.23 -8.44 -1.57
CA MET A 7 -25.31 -8.96 -2.57
C MET A 7 -24.41 -10.04 -1.95
N PRO A 8 -24.24 -11.19 -2.63
CA PRO A 8 -23.35 -12.22 -2.15
C PRO A 8 -21.92 -11.67 -2.05
N THR A 9 -21.21 -12.09 -1.00
CA THR A 9 -19.80 -11.74 -0.80
C THR A 9 -18.89 -12.74 -1.51
N ALA A 10 -17.68 -12.31 -1.84
CA ALA A 10 -16.68 -13.13 -2.48
C ALA A 10 -16.40 -14.39 -1.63
N THR A 11 -16.35 -15.54 -2.28
CA THR A 11 -16.03 -16.81 -1.63
C THR A 11 -14.53 -17.06 -1.55
N GLU A 12 -14.13 -17.91 -0.60
CA GLU A 12 -12.77 -18.47 -0.58
C GLU A 12 -12.49 -19.24 -1.88
N ARG A 13 -11.23 -19.17 -2.31
CA ARG A 13 -10.82 -19.77 -3.58
C ARG A 13 -10.58 -21.26 -3.40
N PRO A 14 -11.16 -22.11 -4.25
CA PRO A 14 -10.86 -23.54 -4.20
C PRO A 14 -9.39 -23.76 -4.57
N ARG A 15 -8.73 -24.71 -3.91
CA ARG A 15 -7.35 -25.10 -4.27
C ARG A 15 -7.30 -25.91 -5.57
N ARG A 16 -8.32 -26.73 -5.80
CA ARG A 16 -8.46 -27.57 -6.99
C ARG A 16 -9.90 -27.53 -7.47
N THR A 17 -10.08 -27.58 -8.78
CA THR A 17 -11.40 -27.65 -9.40
C THR A 17 -11.48 -28.90 -10.25
N ARG A 18 -12.68 -29.51 -10.31
CA ARG A 18 -12.99 -30.62 -11.21
C ARG A 18 -13.51 -30.14 -12.58
N THR A 19 -13.84 -28.86 -12.75
CA THR A 19 -14.42 -28.40 -14.02
C THR A 19 -13.41 -28.54 -15.15
N LYS A 20 -13.89 -29.03 -16.30
CA LYS A 20 -13.12 -29.07 -17.55
C LYS A 20 -13.14 -27.74 -18.30
N ARG A 21 -14.02 -26.79 -17.93
CA ARG A 21 -14.17 -25.49 -18.59
C ARG A 21 -12.86 -24.70 -18.60
N VAL A 22 -12.50 -24.15 -19.74
CA VAL A 22 -11.33 -23.29 -19.92
C VAL A 22 -11.80 -21.95 -20.48
N SER A 23 -11.22 -20.85 -20.03
CA SER A 23 -11.51 -19.53 -20.60
C SER A 23 -10.99 -19.43 -22.03
N ALA A 24 -11.70 -18.68 -22.88
CA ALA A 24 -11.28 -18.39 -24.25
C ALA A 24 -10.14 -17.36 -24.33
N LEU A 25 -9.79 -16.72 -23.21
CA LEU A 25 -8.69 -15.76 -23.15
C LEU A 25 -7.33 -16.41 -23.49
N PRO A 26 -6.38 -15.65 -24.07
CA PRO A 26 -5.03 -16.14 -24.33
C PRO A 26 -4.37 -16.71 -23.08
N ALA A 27 -3.57 -17.78 -23.23
CA ALA A 27 -2.90 -18.39 -22.09
C ALA A 27 -1.90 -17.42 -21.44
N ILE A 28 -1.78 -17.51 -20.11
CA ILE A 28 -0.77 -16.78 -19.36
C ILE A 28 0.52 -17.59 -19.46
N LYS A 29 1.58 -16.99 -20.02
CA LYS A 29 2.91 -17.56 -20.03
C LYS A 29 3.61 -17.22 -18.71
N LEU A 30 4.22 -18.21 -18.06
CA LEU A 30 4.93 -17.99 -16.80
C LEU A 30 6.13 -17.06 -16.99
N SER A 31 6.86 -17.21 -18.10
CA SER A 31 8.01 -16.35 -18.43
C SER A 31 7.67 -14.85 -18.54
N LYS A 32 6.41 -14.50 -18.81
CA LYS A 32 5.94 -13.12 -18.94
C LYS A 32 5.58 -12.46 -17.61
N LEU A 33 5.40 -13.24 -16.55
CA LEU A 33 5.13 -12.72 -15.23
C LEU A 33 6.43 -12.41 -14.51
N LEU A 34 6.39 -11.50 -13.54
CA LEU A 34 7.52 -11.32 -12.64
C LEU A 34 7.76 -12.63 -11.86
N PRO A 35 9.03 -13.05 -11.65
CA PRO A 35 9.33 -14.25 -10.87
C PRO A 35 8.71 -14.22 -9.46
N SER A 36 8.59 -13.03 -8.86
CA SER A 36 7.96 -12.78 -7.55
C SER A 36 6.43 -12.87 -7.56
N HIS A 37 5.80 -12.87 -8.73
CA HIS A 37 4.36 -13.03 -8.92
C HIS A 37 3.95 -14.48 -9.19
N ILE A 38 4.89 -15.42 -9.06
CA ILE A 38 4.65 -16.84 -9.22
C ILE A 38 5.25 -17.55 -8.00
N ASP A 39 4.56 -18.53 -7.44
CA ASP A 39 5.13 -19.46 -6.47
C ASP A 39 4.94 -20.90 -6.96
N LEU A 40 6.06 -21.50 -7.38
CA LEU A 40 6.14 -22.90 -7.82
C LEU A 40 6.91 -23.78 -6.82
N ARG A 41 7.19 -23.32 -5.59
CA ARG A 41 7.97 -24.10 -4.60
C ARG A 41 7.31 -25.43 -4.27
N LYS A 42 5.97 -25.42 -4.21
CA LYS A 42 5.12 -26.58 -4.00
C LYS A 42 4.34 -26.84 -5.29
N PRO A 43 4.81 -27.66 -6.24
CA PRO A 43 4.22 -27.76 -7.57
C PRO A 43 2.76 -28.21 -7.56
N LEU A 44 2.35 -29.04 -6.60
CA LEU A 44 0.93 -29.43 -6.46
C LEU A 44 0.04 -28.33 -5.86
N MET A 45 0.63 -27.26 -5.32
CA MET A 45 -0.02 -26.09 -4.76
C MET A 45 0.50 -24.81 -5.43
N ALA A 46 0.83 -24.88 -6.72
CA ALA A 46 1.35 -23.73 -7.45
C ALA A 46 0.32 -22.60 -7.47
N VAL A 47 0.78 -21.37 -7.24
CA VAL A 47 -0.06 -20.16 -7.28
C VAL A 47 0.64 -19.10 -8.13
N LEU A 48 -0.14 -18.21 -8.75
CA LEU A 48 0.38 -17.03 -9.41
C LEU A 48 -0.52 -15.82 -9.18
N VAL A 49 0.02 -14.61 -9.35
CA VAL A 49 -0.76 -13.38 -9.30
C VAL A 49 -1.51 -13.22 -10.62
N CYS A 50 -2.83 -13.21 -10.55
CA CYS A 50 -3.67 -13.01 -11.73
C CYS A 50 -3.45 -11.61 -12.32
N GLU A 51 -3.28 -11.52 -13.65
CA GLU A 51 -3.06 -10.26 -14.35
C GLU A 51 -4.24 -9.29 -14.26
N ASP A 52 -5.46 -9.81 -14.10
CA ASP A 52 -6.68 -8.99 -14.11
C ASP A 52 -7.05 -8.46 -12.73
N CYS A 53 -7.09 -9.33 -11.72
CA CYS A 53 -7.49 -8.93 -10.36
C CYS A 53 -6.32 -8.73 -9.40
N LYS A 54 -5.07 -8.95 -9.83
CA LYS A 54 -3.83 -8.71 -9.05
C LYS A 54 -3.73 -9.46 -7.72
N THR A 55 -4.50 -10.53 -7.56
CA THR A 55 -4.48 -11.38 -6.36
C THR A 55 -3.81 -12.72 -6.64
N TRP A 56 -3.34 -13.40 -5.59
CA TRP A 56 -2.77 -14.75 -5.65
C TRP A 56 -3.83 -15.82 -5.91
N VAL A 57 -3.74 -16.49 -7.05
CA VAL A 57 -4.71 -17.48 -7.53
C VAL A 57 -4.04 -18.84 -7.69
N PRO A 58 -4.62 -19.92 -7.12
CA PRO A 58 -4.17 -21.28 -7.36
C PRO A 58 -4.25 -21.70 -8.83
N ILE A 59 -3.24 -22.48 -9.24
CA ILE A 59 -3.22 -23.18 -10.51
C ILE A 59 -3.71 -24.61 -10.25
N THR A 60 -4.70 -25.02 -11.02
CA THR A 60 -5.23 -26.38 -10.99
C THR A 60 -4.76 -27.18 -12.20
N GLY A 61 -4.89 -28.51 -12.14
CA GLY A 61 -4.50 -29.39 -13.24
C GLY A 61 -2.99 -29.62 -13.37
N MET A 62 -2.22 -29.41 -12.29
CA MET A 62 -0.76 -29.59 -12.27
C MET A 62 -0.29 -30.98 -12.71
N GLN A 63 -1.10 -32.03 -12.50
CA GLN A 63 -0.83 -33.41 -12.94
C GLN A 63 -1.55 -33.78 -14.26
N GLY A 64 -2.24 -32.83 -14.89
CA GLY A 64 -3.04 -33.06 -16.10
C GLY A 64 -2.40 -32.45 -17.35
N LYS A 65 -3.11 -32.55 -18.48
CA LYS A 65 -2.70 -31.93 -19.75
C LYS A 65 -2.96 -30.41 -19.82
N VAL A 66 -3.81 -29.89 -18.93
CA VAL A 66 -4.26 -28.49 -18.96
C VAL A 66 -4.14 -27.88 -17.57
N GLN A 67 -3.20 -26.97 -17.43
CA GLN A 67 -3.03 -26.12 -16.27
C GLN A 67 -3.82 -24.82 -16.47
N LYS A 68 -4.54 -24.41 -15.43
CA LYS A 68 -5.37 -23.20 -15.49
C LYS A 68 -5.62 -22.63 -14.10
N LEU A 69 -5.96 -21.35 -14.05
CA LEU A 69 -6.39 -20.70 -12.83
C LEU A 69 -7.71 -21.29 -12.33
N VAL A 70 -7.84 -21.43 -11.02
CA VAL A 70 -9.13 -21.76 -10.40
C VAL A 70 -10.15 -20.64 -10.61
N PRO A 71 -11.46 -20.93 -10.63
CA PRO A 71 -12.49 -19.89 -10.53
C PRO A 71 -12.27 -19.04 -9.29
N HIS A 72 -12.29 -17.72 -9.46
CA HIS A 72 -12.07 -16.79 -8.35
C HIS A 72 -12.83 -15.47 -8.54
N HIS A 73 -13.11 -14.81 -7.42
CA HIS A 73 -13.60 -13.44 -7.38
C HIS A 73 -12.44 -12.44 -7.36
N THR A 74 -12.72 -11.20 -7.72
CA THR A 74 -11.72 -10.12 -7.77
C THR A 74 -11.32 -9.62 -6.37
N GLY A 75 -12.24 -9.63 -5.41
CA GLY A 75 -12.05 -9.12 -4.05
C GLY A 75 -11.71 -10.15 -2.98
N LYS A 76 -11.58 -9.67 -1.75
CA LYS A 76 -11.33 -10.42 -0.52
C LYS A 76 -12.56 -11.23 -0.11
N ALA A 77 -12.33 -12.51 0.17
CA ALA A 77 -13.38 -13.44 0.59
C ALA A 77 -14.07 -12.97 1.88
N GLY A 78 -15.40 -13.09 1.91
CA GLY A 78 -16.26 -12.71 3.03
C GLY A 78 -16.45 -11.22 3.25
N VAL A 79 -15.79 -10.35 2.46
CA VAL A 79 -15.81 -8.90 2.63
C VAL A 79 -16.34 -8.20 1.39
N ASP A 80 -15.68 -8.41 0.25
CA ASP A 80 -16.03 -7.71 -0.99
C ASP A 80 -17.19 -8.40 -1.70
N ALA A 81 -17.82 -7.71 -2.65
CA ALA A 81 -18.85 -8.29 -3.51
C ALA A 81 -18.31 -9.48 -4.32
N ALA A 82 -19.18 -10.49 -4.56
CA ALA A 82 -18.86 -11.69 -5.33
C ALA A 82 -18.74 -11.43 -6.85
N ILE A 83 -17.89 -10.48 -7.25
CA ILE A 83 -17.63 -10.15 -8.65
C ILE A 83 -16.67 -11.19 -9.22
N HIS A 84 -17.15 -11.95 -10.21
CA HIS A 84 -16.35 -13.00 -10.85
C HIS A 84 -15.22 -12.40 -11.69
N CYS A 85 -13.99 -12.90 -11.51
CA CYS A 85 -12.86 -12.44 -12.30
C CYS A 85 -12.93 -13.04 -13.72
N ARG A 86 -12.73 -12.19 -14.75
CA ARG A 86 -12.71 -12.62 -16.16
C ARG A 86 -11.59 -13.64 -16.46
N SER A 87 -10.50 -13.60 -15.70
CA SER A 87 -9.37 -14.53 -15.82
C SER A 87 -9.62 -15.89 -15.15
N SER A 88 -10.79 -16.13 -14.58
CA SER A 88 -11.16 -17.44 -14.04
C SER A 88 -11.04 -18.53 -15.10
N ASN A 89 -10.50 -19.69 -14.73
CA ASN A 89 -10.25 -20.80 -15.67
C ASN A 89 -9.34 -20.45 -16.86
N ARG A 90 -8.59 -19.34 -16.81
CA ARG A 90 -7.62 -18.98 -17.86
C ARG A 90 -6.45 -19.95 -17.84
N ARG A 91 -6.04 -20.42 -19.03
CA ARG A 91 -4.92 -21.35 -19.17
C ARG A 91 -3.62 -20.72 -18.70
N VAL A 92 -2.75 -21.57 -18.15
CA VAL A 92 -1.39 -21.21 -17.77
C VAL A 92 -0.46 -22.11 -18.57
N ASP A 93 0.36 -21.50 -19.41
CA ASP A 93 1.40 -22.19 -20.17
C ASP A 93 2.67 -22.21 -19.33
N PHE A 94 3.12 -23.41 -18.97
CA PHE A 94 4.40 -23.64 -18.31
C PHE A 94 5.53 -23.63 -19.34
N ASP A 95 5.79 -22.44 -19.89
CA ASP A 95 6.83 -22.20 -20.88
C ASP A 95 8.24 -22.03 -20.29
N MET A 96 8.36 -22.19 -18.97
CA MET A 96 9.62 -22.27 -18.24
C MET A 96 9.52 -23.40 -17.20
N THR A 97 10.65 -24.04 -16.93
CA THR A 97 10.79 -25.08 -15.92
C THR A 97 10.78 -24.48 -14.50
N ILE A 98 10.52 -25.31 -13.50
CA ILE A 98 10.61 -24.91 -12.09
C ILE A 98 12.05 -24.48 -11.73
N ALA A 99 13.06 -25.12 -12.33
CA ALA A 99 14.45 -24.77 -12.11
C ALA A 99 14.78 -23.38 -12.68
N GLU A 100 14.36 -23.10 -13.91
CA GLU A 100 14.51 -21.78 -14.55
C GLU A 100 13.77 -20.70 -13.76
N TRP A 101 12.56 -20.97 -13.27
CA TRP A 101 11.85 -20.03 -12.40
C TRP A 101 12.60 -19.77 -11.08
N ARG A 102 13.16 -20.81 -10.44
CA ARG A 102 13.97 -20.64 -9.21
C ARG A 102 15.21 -19.78 -9.47
N GLN A 103 15.85 -19.98 -10.61
CA GLN A 103 16.99 -19.18 -11.03
C GLN A 103 16.58 -17.72 -11.24
N ALA A 104 15.52 -17.48 -12.02
CA ALA A 104 15.00 -16.14 -12.28
C ALA A 104 14.58 -15.41 -10.98
N LEU A 105 14.01 -16.12 -10.01
CA LEU A 105 13.69 -15.57 -8.69
C LEU A 105 14.96 -15.20 -7.91
N THR A 106 15.99 -16.04 -7.95
CA THR A 106 17.28 -15.79 -7.30
C THR A 106 17.97 -14.58 -7.89
N ASP A 107 18.00 -14.48 -9.23
CA ASP A 107 18.60 -13.35 -9.94
C ASP A 107 17.86 -12.05 -9.65
N ALA A 108 16.53 -12.07 -9.61
CA ALA A 108 15.72 -10.91 -9.24
C ALA A 108 15.99 -10.45 -7.80
N VAL A 109 16.15 -11.38 -6.86
CA VAL A 109 16.51 -11.05 -5.47
C VAL A 109 17.92 -10.48 -5.40
N LYS A 110 18.89 -11.06 -6.12
CA LYS A 110 20.28 -10.59 -6.17
C LYS A 110 20.34 -9.16 -6.71
N GLU A 111 19.65 -8.87 -7.80
CA GLU A 111 19.53 -7.53 -8.38
C GLU A 111 18.82 -6.53 -7.45
N ALA A 112 17.78 -6.95 -6.72
CA ALA A 112 17.15 -6.09 -5.73
C ALA A 112 18.09 -5.80 -4.55
N SER A 113 18.90 -6.78 -4.13
CA SER A 113 19.84 -6.65 -3.02
C SER A 113 21.12 -5.90 -3.37
N SER A 114 21.52 -5.86 -4.65
CA SER A 114 22.67 -5.07 -5.13
C SER A 114 22.40 -3.57 -5.06
N ARG A 115 21.13 -3.16 -5.07
CA ARG A 115 20.69 -1.81 -4.73
C ARG A 115 20.91 -1.60 -3.23
N GLN A 116 22.11 -1.15 -2.86
CA GLN A 116 22.37 -0.80 -1.47
C GLN A 116 21.36 0.25 -1.02
N ALA A 117 20.68 -0.02 0.09
CA ALA A 117 20.04 1.05 0.84
C ALA A 117 21.12 2.09 1.13
N THR A 118 20.90 3.34 0.73
CA THR A 118 21.74 4.44 1.19
C THR A 118 21.73 4.38 2.71
N ALA A 119 22.88 4.04 3.30
CA ALA A 119 23.02 4.04 4.74
C ALA A 119 22.77 5.47 5.23
N VAL A 120 21.56 5.74 5.71
CA VAL A 120 21.24 6.99 6.39
C VAL A 120 21.93 6.90 7.72
N LEU A 121 23.17 7.38 7.78
CA LEU A 121 23.86 7.55 9.05
C LEU A 121 23.00 8.46 9.93
N PRO A 122 22.66 8.06 11.17
CA PRO A 122 22.03 8.96 12.10
C PRO A 122 22.85 10.24 12.19
N LYS A 123 22.18 11.40 12.12
CA LYS A 123 22.87 12.68 12.32
C LYS A 123 23.61 12.60 13.65
N ALA A 124 24.92 12.82 13.63
CA ALA A 124 25.75 12.72 14.83
C ALA A 124 25.11 13.53 15.96
N PHE A 125 24.82 12.88 17.08
CA PHE A 125 24.21 13.49 18.23
C PHE A 125 25.23 14.42 18.88
N SER A 126 25.24 15.70 18.49
CA SER A 126 26.17 16.67 19.04
C SER A 126 25.81 16.98 20.50
N ALA A 127 26.81 17.33 21.31
CA ALA A 127 26.57 17.82 22.68
C ALA A 127 25.61 19.01 22.71
N GLN A 128 25.56 19.82 21.64
CA GLN A 128 24.59 20.91 21.49
C GLN A 128 23.15 20.39 21.29
N THR A 129 22.99 19.31 20.53
CA THR A 129 21.69 18.64 20.35
C THR A 129 21.21 18.05 21.68
N ASP A 130 22.10 17.39 22.43
CA ASP A 130 21.80 16.85 23.77
C ASP A 130 21.36 17.96 24.73
N ARG A 131 22.13 19.06 24.82
CA ARG A 131 21.79 20.22 25.66
C ARG A 131 20.43 20.81 25.31
N THR A 132 20.12 20.93 24.02
CA THR A 132 18.84 21.49 23.56
C THR A 132 17.67 20.56 23.91
N LEU A 133 17.84 19.25 23.77
CA LEU A 133 16.82 18.26 24.11
C LEU A 133 16.58 18.18 25.62
N ARG A 134 17.64 18.21 26.44
CA ARG A 134 17.52 18.27 27.91
C ARG A 134 16.85 19.56 28.38
N ALA A 135 17.29 20.71 27.87
CA ALA A 135 16.66 21.99 28.17
C ALA A 135 15.16 22.00 27.78
N ARG A 136 14.79 21.32 26.68
CA ARG A 136 13.37 21.15 26.30
C ARG A 136 12.61 20.23 27.26
N ALA A 137 13.23 19.14 27.73
CA ALA A 137 12.61 18.20 28.67
C ALA A 137 12.43 18.82 30.07
N GLU A 138 13.34 19.68 30.48
CA GLU A 138 13.33 20.39 31.76
C GLU A 138 12.38 21.60 31.79
N ARG A 139 11.81 22.01 30.64
CA ARG A 139 10.85 23.13 30.59
C ARG A 139 9.55 22.79 31.29
N THR A 140 9.34 23.43 32.43
CA THR A 140 8.08 23.39 33.17
C THR A 140 6.96 24.17 32.44
N PRO A 141 5.68 23.84 32.67
CA PRO A 141 4.56 24.62 32.15
C PRO A 141 4.65 26.10 32.52
N THR A 142 5.04 26.41 33.75
CA THR A 142 5.23 27.78 34.25
C THR A 142 6.33 28.52 33.50
N GLY A 143 7.47 27.85 33.23
CA GLY A 143 8.55 28.41 32.42
C GLY A 143 8.12 28.73 30.99
N ARG A 144 7.29 27.87 30.37
CA ARG A 144 6.74 28.14 29.03
C ARG A 144 5.82 29.36 29.01
N VAL A 145 5.00 29.55 30.03
CA VAL A 145 4.13 30.73 30.15
C VAL A 145 4.97 31.99 30.32
N ALA A 146 6.01 31.95 31.16
CA ALA A 146 6.93 33.06 31.34
C ALA A 146 7.70 33.41 30.05
N ASP A 147 8.23 32.40 29.36
CA ASP A 147 8.91 32.55 28.05
C ASP A 147 7.97 33.19 27.01
N TRP A 148 6.71 32.75 26.96
CA TRP A 148 5.71 33.32 26.06
C TRP A 148 5.40 34.77 26.41
N ASN A 149 5.17 35.07 27.70
CA ASN A 149 4.93 36.42 28.19
C ASN A 149 6.08 37.38 27.89
N ALA A 150 7.33 36.90 27.95
CA ALA A 150 8.51 37.70 27.60
C ALA A 150 8.55 38.06 26.10
N VAL A 151 8.03 37.20 25.23
CA VAL A 151 8.04 37.38 23.77
C VAL A 151 6.77 38.09 23.25
N LEU A 152 5.68 38.10 24.03
CA LEU A 152 4.40 38.75 23.70
C LEU A 152 4.55 40.20 23.17
N PRO A 153 5.34 41.10 23.79
CA PRO A 153 5.48 42.48 23.28
C PRO A 153 6.08 42.53 21.88
N ARG A 154 7.05 41.65 21.58
CA ARG A 154 7.68 41.57 20.27
C ARG A 154 6.73 40.99 19.22
N VAL A 155 5.92 40.01 19.59
CA VAL A 155 4.86 39.48 18.72
C VAL A 155 3.84 40.57 18.41
N ALA A 156 3.37 41.31 19.41
CA ALA A 156 2.44 42.41 19.23
C ALA A 156 3.00 43.51 18.30
N ALA A 157 4.28 43.86 18.45
CA ALA A 157 4.96 44.80 17.56
C ALA A 157 5.05 44.27 16.12
N ALA A 158 5.43 43.00 15.95
CA ALA A 158 5.49 42.36 14.63
C ALA A 158 4.11 42.29 13.97
N ASP A 159 3.05 41.99 14.72
CA ASP A 159 1.68 41.97 14.22
C ASP A 159 1.18 43.37 13.87
N LYS A 160 1.53 44.40 14.65
CA LYS A 160 1.24 45.81 14.31
C LYS A 160 1.90 46.20 12.99
N ASN A 161 3.15 45.80 12.79
CA ASN A 161 3.87 46.06 11.53
C ASN A 161 3.27 45.28 10.37
N ARG A 162 2.85 44.02 10.58
CA ARG A 162 2.20 43.21 9.53
C ARG A 162 0.84 43.78 9.11
N ARG A 163 0.12 44.42 10.03
CA ARG A 163 -1.15 45.12 9.74
C ARG A 163 -0.96 46.43 8.97
N ALA A 164 0.25 47.01 8.98
CA ALA A 164 0.60 48.14 8.15
C ALA A 164 0.86 47.65 6.72
N ILE A 165 -0.22 47.43 5.96
CA ILE A 165 -0.17 47.13 4.52
C ILE A 165 0.28 48.42 3.81
N PRO A 166 1.41 48.43 3.06
CA PRO A 166 1.75 49.56 2.19
C PRO A 166 0.66 49.74 1.13
N ALA A 167 0.21 50.98 0.91
CA ALA A 167 -0.78 51.27 -0.12
C ALA A 167 -0.27 50.80 -1.50
N GLY A 168 -0.90 49.76 -2.08
CA GLY A 168 -0.58 49.24 -3.41
C GLY A 168 -0.52 47.72 -3.53
N ASP A 169 -0.17 47.00 -2.45
CA ASP A 169 -0.06 45.54 -2.48
C ASP A 169 -1.08 44.90 -1.54
N ALA A 170 -2.32 44.69 -2.02
CA ALA A 170 -3.23 43.77 -1.37
C ALA A 170 -2.80 42.33 -1.73
N PRO A 171 -2.50 41.45 -0.77
CA PRO A 171 -2.35 40.03 -1.06
C PRO A 171 -3.65 39.54 -1.71
N THR A 172 -3.54 38.87 -2.87
CA THR A 172 -4.67 38.21 -3.54
C THR A 172 -5.46 37.43 -2.50
N GLU A 173 -6.76 37.74 -2.37
CA GLU A 173 -7.63 37.24 -1.31
C GLU A 173 -7.39 35.75 -1.07
N SER A 174 -6.78 35.42 0.07
CA SER A 174 -6.63 34.03 0.47
C SER A 174 -8.02 33.47 0.76
N PRO A 175 -8.33 32.22 0.38
CA PRO A 175 -9.57 31.59 0.75
C PRO A 175 -9.79 31.69 2.27
N ALA A 176 -11.02 31.99 2.68
CA ALA A 176 -11.36 32.11 4.09
C ALA A 176 -10.96 30.82 4.84
N VAL A 177 -10.02 30.95 5.78
CA VAL A 177 -9.60 29.84 6.63
C VAL A 177 -10.60 29.70 7.77
N PRO A 178 -11.16 28.51 8.03
CA PRO A 178 -12.03 28.28 9.17
C PRO A 178 -11.34 28.68 10.48
N LEU A 179 -12.00 29.53 11.28
CA LEU A 179 -11.49 29.95 12.60
C LEU A 179 -11.80 28.92 13.70
N ASP A 180 -12.69 27.97 13.41
CA ASP A 180 -13.03 26.90 14.33
C ASP A 180 -11.93 25.83 14.34
N THR A 181 -11.50 25.47 15.54
CA THR A 181 -10.46 24.44 15.72
C THR A 181 -11.06 23.07 15.36
N LEU A 182 -10.62 22.50 14.24
CA LEU A 182 -11.03 21.16 13.81
C LEU A 182 -10.44 20.10 14.76
N HIS A 183 -11.31 19.36 15.46
CA HIS A 183 -10.92 18.22 16.28
C HIS A 183 -11.01 16.92 15.47
N PRO A 184 -9.86 16.30 15.10
CA PRO A 184 -9.91 15.02 14.39
C PRO A 184 -10.45 13.93 15.33
N GLN A 185 -11.60 13.33 14.97
CA GLN A 185 -12.10 12.16 15.67
C GLN A 185 -11.23 10.94 15.33
N ARG A 186 -10.70 10.26 16.35
CA ARG A 186 -10.05 8.95 16.18
C ARG A 186 -11.13 7.94 15.81
N SER A 187 -10.99 7.31 14.65
CA SER A 187 -11.78 6.13 14.29
C SER A 187 -11.61 5.06 15.36
N ALA A 188 -12.73 4.58 15.92
CA ALA A 188 -12.74 3.44 16.83
C ALA A 188 -12.08 2.23 16.15
N ARG A 189 -11.16 1.57 16.86
CA ARG A 189 -10.59 0.28 16.48
C ARG A 189 -11.42 -0.83 17.09
#